data_AF-A0A8T2PYF0-F1
#
_entry.id   AF-A0A8T2PYF0-F1
#
_cell.length_a   1.000
_cell.length_b   1.000
_cell.length_c   1.000
_cell.angle_alpha   90.00
_cell.angle_beta   90.00
_cell.angle_gamma   90.00
#
_symmetry.space_group_name_H-M   'P 1'
#
loop_
_entity.id
_entity.type
_entity.pdbx_description
1 polymer ?
#
loop_
_entity_poly.entity_id
_entity_poly.type
_entity_poly.pdbx_seq_one_letter_code
_entity_poly.pdbx_strand_id
1 'polypeptide(L)'
;MQLEYEAYETMAIRQMHIICAEARKRWPIIALACAHRVGIVPIGHESVIVAASSVHRADALLACHFIIDEIKASVPIWKKEIYADGEVWKENAEFFINNSTSRRSGSALHANKELDKRADTEKNDLSHET
;
A
#
# COMPACT_ATOMS: atom_id res chain seq x y z
N MET A 1 0.30 30.32 -4.62
CA MET A 1 0.03 28.90 -4.96
C MET A 1 0.29 28.07 -3.72
N GLN A 2 -0.65 27.23 -3.31
CA GLN A 2 -0.55 26.43 -2.09
C GLN A 2 -1.30 25.10 -2.25
N LEU A 3 -1.03 24.15 -1.36
CA LEU A 3 -1.78 22.90 -1.26
C LEU A 3 -2.69 22.97 -0.04
N GLU A 4 -3.90 22.44 -0.16
CA GLU A 4 -4.82 22.24 0.95
C GLU A 4 -5.20 20.76 1.01
N TYR A 5 -5.14 20.18 2.21
CA TYR A 5 -5.47 18.78 2.45
C TYR A 5 -6.70 18.67 3.35
N GLU A 6 -7.71 17.96 2.88
CA GLU A 6 -8.89 17.61 3.67
C GLU A 6 -8.90 16.12 3.97
N ALA A 7 -9.44 15.72 5.12
CA ALA A 7 -9.46 14.33 5.55
C ALA A 7 -10.76 13.97 6.26
N TYR A 8 -11.23 12.74 6.04
CA TYR A 8 -12.14 12.13 6.99
C TYR A 8 -11.33 11.58 8.18
N GLU A 9 -11.00 12.45 9.12
CA GLU A 9 -9.95 12.22 10.13
C GLU A 9 -10.09 10.90 10.90
N THR A 10 -11.28 10.59 11.42
CA THR A 10 -11.49 9.39 12.24
C THR A 10 -11.27 8.11 11.42
N MET A 11 -11.70 8.10 10.16
CA MET A 11 -11.47 6.98 9.25
C MET A 11 -10.01 6.94 8.77
N ALA A 12 -9.40 8.10 8.53
CA ALA A 12 -8.01 8.20 8.12
C ALA A 12 -7.06 7.61 9.18
N ILE A 13 -7.23 8.00 10.46
CA ILE A 13 -6.46 7.45 11.58
C ILE A 13 -6.66 5.94 11.69
N ARG A 14 -7.91 5.47 11.58
CA ARG A 14 -8.21 4.03 11.61
C ARG A 14 -7.52 3.27 10.48
N GLN A 15 -7.57 3.80 9.25
CA GLN A 15 -6.97 3.17 8.08
C GLN A 15 -5.44 3.17 8.19
N MET A 16 -4.83 4.26 8.65
CA MET A 16 -3.39 4.31 8.92
C MET A 16 -2.96 3.26 9.95
N HIS A 17 -3.72 3.06 11.03
CA HIS A 17 -3.45 1.98 11.99
C HIS A 17 -3.52 0.58 11.36
N ILE A 18 -4.51 0.33 10.50
CA ILE A 18 -4.65 -0.95 9.78
C ILE A 18 -3.41 -1.18 8.91
N ILE A 19 -2.99 -0.19 8.12
CA ILE A 19 -1.80 -0.27 7.26
C ILE A 19 -0.54 -0.55 8.10
N CYS A 20 -0.37 0.14 9.23
CA CYS A 20 0.76 -0.09 10.14
C CYS A 20 0.77 -1.51 10.72
N ALA A 21 -0.40 -2.04 11.07
CA ALA A 21 -0.54 -3.41 11.55
C ALA A 21 -0.20 -4.43 10.45
N GLU A 22 -0.64 -4.20 9.22
CA GLU A 22 -0.28 -5.05 8.07
C GLU A 22 1.22 -5.02 7.77
N ALA A 23 1.86 -3.85 7.83
CA ALA A 23 3.31 -3.74 7.67
C ALA A 23 4.07 -4.58 8.72
N ARG A 24 3.63 -4.53 9.99
CA ARG A 24 4.22 -5.33 11.08
C ARG A 24 4.03 -6.84 10.92
N LYS A 25 3.01 -7.29 10.19
CA LYS A 25 2.82 -8.71 9.88
C LYS A 25 3.76 -9.20 8.78
N ARG A 26 4.15 -8.31 7.86
CA ARG A 26 4.97 -8.64 6.68
C ARG A 26 6.47 -8.54 6.93
N TRP A 27 6.91 -7.62 7.79
CA TRP A 27 8.33 -7.37 8.05
C TRP A 27 8.65 -7.32 9.55
N PRO A 28 9.88 -7.71 9.96
CA PRO A 28 10.33 -7.63 11.35
C PRO A 28 10.67 -6.18 11.76
N ILE A 29 9.63 -5.37 11.96
CA ILE A 29 9.72 -3.94 12.31
C ILE A 29 9.86 -3.76 13.83
N ILE A 30 10.86 -3.00 14.26
CA ILE A 30 11.07 -2.59 15.65
C ILE A 30 10.11 -1.45 15.99
N ALA A 31 10.27 -0.30 15.33
CA ALA A 31 9.42 0.87 15.52
C ALA A 31 8.94 1.42 14.17
N LEU A 32 7.75 2.02 14.19
CA LEU A 32 7.07 2.59 13.03
C LEU A 32 6.34 3.85 13.46
N ALA A 33 6.45 4.91 12.67
CA ALA A 33 5.66 6.13 12.81
C ALA A 33 5.25 6.63 11.43
N CYS A 34 4.02 7.10 11.31
CA CYS A 34 3.55 7.79 10.11
C CYS A 34 2.60 8.93 10.51
N ALA A 35 2.69 10.04 9.80
CA ALA A 35 1.81 11.19 9.99
C ALA A 35 1.54 11.87 8.65
N HIS A 36 0.36 12.46 8.52
CA HIS A 36 -0.04 13.23 7.36
C HIS A 36 -0.61 14.58 7.82
N ARG A 37 -0.16 15.68 7.23
CA ARG A 37 -0.68 17.03 7.51
C ARG A 37 -2.06 17.20 6.87
N VAL A 38 -2.93 17.96 7.54
CA VAL A 38 -4.21 18.45 7.00
C VAL A 38 -4.21 19.97 7.03
N GLY A 39 -5.12 20.60 6.28
CA GLY A 39 -5.17 22.03 6.07
C GLY A 39 -4.14 22.50 5.04
N ILE A 40 -3.74 23.77 5.16
CA ILE A 40 -2.84 24.43 4.21
C ILE A 40 -1.40 23.97 4.42
N VAL A 41 -0.77 23.47 3.36
CA VAL A 41 0.64 23.10 3.30
C VAL A 41 1.34 23.96 2.24
N PRO A 42 2.31 24.81 2.64
CA PRO A 42 3.05 25.62 1.68
C PRO A 42 3.89 24.74 0.75
N ILE A 43 4.14 25.25 -0.47
CA ILE A 43 4.96 24.53 -1.45
C ILE A 43 6.37 24.33 -0.91
N GLY A 44 6.91 23.12 -1.10
CA GLY A 44 8.24 22.74 -0.60
C GLY A 44 8.23 22.19 0.82
N HIS A 45 7.08 22.16 1.50
CA HIS A 45 6.93 21.54 2.81
C HIS A 45 6.37 20.11 2.73
N GLU A 46 6.64 19.34 3.77
CA GLU A 46 6.28 17.93 3.86
C GLU A 46 4.78 17.77 4.10
N SER A 47 4.11 16.98 3.27
CA SER A 47 2.70 16.62 3.49
C SER A 47 2.54 15.34 4.30
N VAL A 48 3.48 14.40 4.16
CA VAL A 48 3.43 13.07 4.76
C VAL A 48 4.83 12.62 5.17
N ILE A 49 4.92 11.93 6.30
CA ILE A 49 6.13 11.30 6.79
C ILE A 49 5.83 9.85 7.14
N VAL A 50 6.78 8.97 6.80
CA VAL A 50 6.80 7.56 7.19
C VAL A 50 8.21 7.23 7.67
N ALA A 51 8.31 6.64 8.86
CA ALA A 51 9.55 6.19 9.45
C ALA A 51 9.38 4.74 9.93
N ALA A 52 10.35 3.89 9.59
CA ALA A 52 10.41 2.51 10.05
C ALA A 52 11.84 2.17 10.49
N SER A 53 11.95 1.30 11.48
CA SER A 53 13.22 0.75 11.96
C SER A 53 13.14 -0.77 12.04
N SER A 54 14.25 -1.43 11.72
CA SER A 54 14.38 -2.89 11.72
C SER A 54 15.85 -3.26 11.93
N VAL A 55 16.11 -4.53 12.22
CA VAL A 55 17.48 -5.06 12.35
C VAL A 55 18.22 -4.98 11.01
N HIS A 56 17.53 -5.28 9.90
CA HIS A 56 18.09 -5.23 8.56
C HIS A 56 17.43 -4.13 7.74
N ARG A 57 18.23 -3.23 7.15
CA ARG A 57 17.76 -2.06 6.38
C ARG A 57 16.74 -2.40 5.30
N ALA A 58 16.83 -3.59 4.70
CA ALA A 58 15.90 -4.02 3.65
C ALA A 58 14.45 -4.02 4.15
N ASP A 59 14.21 -4.52 5.36
CA ASP A 59 12.87 -4.60 5.95
C ASP A 59 12.28 -3.20 6.21
N ALA A 60 13.07 -2.28 6.75
CA ALA A 60 12.63 -0.90 6.98
C ALA A 60 12.31 -0.17 5.66
N LEU A 61 13.15 -0.34 4.64
CA LEU A 61 12.93 0.29 3.33
C LEU A 61 11.67 -0.25 2.65
N LEU A 62 11.48 -1.58 2.66
CA LEU A 62 10.29 -2.23 2.10
C LEU A 62 9.02 -1.83 2.86
N ALA A 63 9.08 -1.78 4.19
CA ALA A 63 7.95 -1.35 5.00
C ALA A 63 7.58 0.11 4.74
N CYS A 64 8.57 1.02 4.71
CA CYS A 64 8.32 2.43 4.40
C CYS A 64 7.64 2.61 3.04
N HIS A 65 8.14 1.90 2.01
CA HIS A 65 7.57 1.95 0.67
C HIS A 65 6.12 1.44 0.65
N PHE A 66 5.87 0.30 1.27
CA PHE A 66 4.52 -0.25 1.40
C PHE A 66 3.55 0.73 2.09
N ILE A 67 3.96 1.32 3.22
CA ILE A 67 3.08 2.19 4.00
C ILE A 67 2.72 3.45 3.22
N ILE A 68 3.68 4.10 2.56
CA ILE A 68 3.38 5.33 1.81
C ILE A 68 2.44 5.06 0.62
N ASP A 69 2.64 3.93 -0.07
CA ASP A 69 1.79 3.53 -1.19
C ASP A 69 0.36 3.22 -0.72
N GLU A 70 0.20 2.47 0.37
CA GLU A 70 -1.11 2.16 0.95
C GLU A 70 -1.81 3.40 1.52
N ILE A 71 -1.06 4.36 2.10
CA ILE A 71 -1.63 5.62 2.57
C ILE A 71 -2.23 6.37 1.38
N LYS A 72 -1.45 6.57 0.31
CA LYS A 72 -1.90 7.31 -0.87
C LYS A 72 -3.04 6.60 -1.60
N ALA A 73 -3.05 5.27 -1.60
CA ALA A 73 -4.08 4.49 -2.26
C ALA A 73 -5.40 4.47 -1.48
N SER A 74 -5.37 4.26 -0.15
CA SER A 74 -6.56 3.83 0.60
C SER A 74 -7.03 4.78 1.70
N VAL A 75 -6.21 5.72 2.15
CA VAL A 75 -6.56 6.61 3.27
C VAL A 75 -7.39 7.78 2.73
N PRO A 76 -8.56 8.10 3.33
CA PRO A 76 -9.44 9.17 2.86
C PRO A 76 -8.88 10.57 3.20
N ILE A 77 -7.85 10.96 2.45
CA ILE A 77 -7.23 12.28 2.46
C ILE A 77 -7.20 12.77 1.01
N TRP A 78 -7.67 13.99 0.79
CA TRP A 78 -7.80 14.61 -0.53
C TRP A 78 -6.94 15.85 -0.62
N LYS A 79 -6.28 16.03 -1.77
CA LYS A 79 -5.42 17.18 -2.05
C LYS A 79 -6.12 18.14 -2.99
N LYS A 80 -6.22 19.40 -2.59
CA LYS A 80 -6.66 20.52 -3.42
C LYS A 80 -5.47 21.42 -3.74
N GLU A 81 -5.27 21.71 -5.02
CA GLU A 81 -4.24 22.63 -5.50
C GLU A 81 -4.89 24.00 -5.72
N ILE A 82 -4.35 25.04 -5.08
CA ILE A 82 -4.86 26.41 -5.14
C ILE A 82 -3.89 27.29 -5.93
N TYR A 83 -4.36 27.81 -7.06
CA TYR A 83 -3.66 28.69 -7.99
C TYR A 83 -4.19 30.13 -7.88
N ALA A 84 -3.59 31.07 -8.62
CA ALA A 84 -4.04 32.46 -8.61
C ALA A 84 -5.38 32.66 -9.34
N ASP A 85 -5.72 31.74 -10.24
CA ASP A 85 -6.85 31.77 -11.16
C ASP A 85 -7.91 30.68 -10.88
N GLY A 86 -7.71 29.83 -9.86
CA GLY A 86 -8.68 28.82 -9.48
C GLY A 86 -8.16 27.74 -8.53
N GLU A 87 -8.99 26.74 -8.24
CA GLU A 87 -8.66 25.58 -7.42
C GLU A 87 -9.04 24.27 -8.12
N VAL A 88 -8.24 23.22 -7.91
CA VAL A 88 -8.44 21.90 -8.54
C VAL A 88 -8.21 20.79 -7.52
N TRP A 89 -9.18 19.89 -7.39
CA TRP A 89 -9.04 18.66 -6.64
C TRP A 89 -8.22 17.63 -7.42
N LYS A 90 -7.29 16.96 -6.75
CA LYS A 90 -6.50 15.87 -7.34
C LYS A 90 -7.04 14.51 -6.90
N GLU A 91 -7.18 13.63 -7.87
CA GLU A 91 -7.47 12.22 -7.65
C GLU A 91 -6.21 11.46 -7.23
N ASN A 92 -6.39 10.44 -6.40
CA ASN A 92 -5.31 9.54 -5.97
C ASN A 92 -5.15 8.43 -7.02
N ALA A 93 -4.19 8.58 -7.93
CA ALA A 93 -3.92 7.60 -8.98
C ALA A 93 -3.50 6.22 -8.40
N GLU A 94 -2.87 6.23 -7.23
CA GLU A 94 -2.39 5.06 -6.50
C GLU A 94 -3.52 4.07 -6.15
N PHE A 95 -4.75 4.57 -5.94
CA PHE A 95 -5.93 3.72 -5.71
C PHE A 95 -6.17 2.75 -6.87
N PHE A 96 -6.01 3.21 -8.11
CA PHE A 96 -6.25 2.41 -9.30
C PHE A 96 -5.11 1.41 -9.57
N ILE A 97 -3.88 1.79 -9.25
CA ILE A 97 -2.70 0.93 -9.43
C ILE A 97 -2.84 -0.33 -8.57
N ASN A 98 -3.14 -0.19 -7.27
CA ASN A 98 -3.26 -1.32 -6.34
C ASN A 98 -4.45 -2.24 -6.66
N ASN A 99 -5.57 -1.68 -7.14
CA ASN A 99 -6.71 -2.51 -7.56
C ASN A 99 -6.46 -3.27 -8.87
N SER A 100 -5.58 -2.78 -9.75
CA SER A 100 -5.20 -3.48 -10.98
C SER A 100 -4.21 -4.64 -10.74
N THR A 101 -3.34 -4.53 -9.74
CA THR A 101 -2.37 -5.57 -9.35
C THR A 101 -3.04 -6.68 -8.53
N SER A 102 -4.01 -6.33 -7.67
CA SER A 102 -4.87 -7.29 -6.96
C SER A 102 -5.67 -8.18 -7.91
N ARG A 103 -6.22 -7.63 -9.01
CA ARG A 103 -6.95 -8.42 -10.02
C ARG A 103 -6.07 -9.41 -10.81
N ARG A 104 -4.76 -9.15 -10.96
CA ARG A 104 -3.84 -10.07 -11.65
C ARG A 104 -3.31 -11.20 -10.76
N SER A 105 -3.14 -10.97 -9.47
CA SER A 105 -2.64 -11.97 -8.53
C SER A 105 -3.65 -13.10 -8.26
N GLY A 106 -4.97 -12.83 -8.38
CA GLY A 106 -6.01 -13.85 -8.26
C GLY A 106 -6.05 -14.91 -9.39
N SER A 107 -5.53 -14.59 -10.58
CA SER A 107 -5.50 -15.52 -11.73
C SER A 107 -4.33 -16.50 -11.65
N ALA A 108 -3.16 -16.06 -11.17
CA ALA A 108 -1.97 -16.92 -11.03
C ALA A 108 -2.11 -17.99 -9.93
N LEU A 109 -2.81 -17.68 -8.83
CA LEU A 109 -3.07 -18.64 -7.74
C LEU A 109 -4.00 -19.80 -8.16
N HIS A 110 -4.92 -19.57 -9.10
CA HIS A 110 -5.81 -20.62 -9.62
C HIS A 110 -5.10 -21.53 -10.62
N ALA A 111 -4.23 -20.97 -11.46
CA ALA A 111 -3.47 -21.74 -12.46
C ALA A 111 -2.47 -22.72 -11.82
N ASN A 112 -1.79 -22.34 -10.73
CA ASN A 112 -0.83 -23.22 -10.06
C ASN A 112 -1.49 -24.42 -9.36
N LYS A 113 -2.73 -24.27 -8.85
CA LYS A 113 -3.48 -25.39 -8.27
C LYS A 113 -3.89 -26.46 -9.29
N GLU A 114 -4.09 -26.07 -10.55
CA GLU A 114 -4.44 -27.00 -11.63
C GLU A 114 -3.20 -27.78 -12.12
N LEU A 115 -2.04 -27.12 -12.13
CA LEU A 115 -0.75 -27.70 -12.52
C LEU A 115 -0.21 -28.66 -11.45
N ASP A 116 -0.32 -28.32 -10.17
CA ASP A 116 0.06 -29.21 -9.06
C ASP A 116 -0.80 -30.48 -9.05
N LYS A 117 -2.11 -30.37 -9.30
CA LYS A 117 -3.01 -31.54 -9.40
C LYS A 117 -2.68 -32.47 -10.58
N ARG A 118 -2.23 -31.92 -11.71
CA ARG A 118 -1.79 -32.72 -12.87
C ARG A 118 -0.47 -33.43 -12.60
N ALA A 119 0.48 -32.75 -11.94
CA ALA A 119 1.76 -33.34 -11.55
C ALA A 119 1.62 -34.46 -10.51
N ASP A 120 0.64 -34.36 -9.60
CA ASP A 120 0.35 -35.41 -8.62
C ASP A 120 -0.36 -36.63 -9.25
N THR A 121 -1.18 -36.41 -10.29
CA THR A 121 -1.83 -37.50 -11.02
C THR A 121 -0.81 -38.31 -11.84
N GLU A 122 0.12 -37.64 -12.52
CA GLU A 122 1.18 -38.31 -13.31
C GLU A 122 2.17 -39.09 -12.42
N LYS A 123 2.47 -38.61 -11.21
CA LYS A 123 3.36 -39.32 -10.27
C LYS A 123 2.76 -40.61 -9.71
N ASN A 124 1.43 -40.69 -9.61
CA ASN A 124 0.75 -41.87 -9.07
C ASN A 124 0.63 -43.00 -10.11
N ASP A 125 0.67 -42.67 -11.40
CA ASP A 125 0.65 -43.65 -12.50
C ASP A 125 2.04 -44.28 -12.75
N LEU A 126 3.12 -43.57 -12.43
CA LEU A 126 4.52 -44.06 -12.59
C LEU A 126 5.01 -44.96 -11.44
N SER A 127 4.26 -45.09 -10.34
CA SER A 127 4.61 -45.95 -9.19
C SER A 127 4.03 -47.37 -9.27
N HIS A 128 3.34 -47.74 -10.35
CA HIS A 128 2.73 -49.06 -10.53
C HIS A 128 3.40 -49.96 -11.58
N GLU A 129 4.51 -49.52 -12.20
CA GLU A 129 5.36 -50.37 -13.06
C GLU A 129 6.75 -50.52 -12.44
N THR A 130 6.91 -51.44 -11.47
CA THR A 130 8.17 -52.12 -11.15
C THR A 130 7.90 -53.43 -10.42
#